data_AF-A0A7M3XWP2-F1
#
_entry.id   AF-A0A7M3XWP2-F1
#
_cell.length_a   1.000
_cell.length_b   1.000
_cell.length_c   1.000
_cell.angle_alpha   90.00
_cell.angle_beta   90.00
_cell.angle_gamma   90.00
#
_symmetry.space_group_name_H-M   'P 1'
#
loop_
_entity.id
_entity.type
_entity.pdbx_description
1 polymer ?
#
loop_
_entity_poly.entity_id
_entity_poly.type
_entity_poly.pdbx_seq_one_letter_code
_entity_poly.pdbx_strand_id
1 'polypeptide(L)'
;IEAPPRSRDALAAFAEALSSMELEGGVLLAPLLHLPNRDALAQVADFLLATEGVDTVVVYGPRQGRVILSARTRNSDLHLGRTLAGRFPEGQAGGHRSLAGGQVRFSGLVEHDAPEPEEVISAMTLVLRDLLGGEGDE
;
A
#
# COMPACT_ATOMS: atom_id res chain seq x y z
N ILE A 1 9.70 0.46 -26.93
CA ILE A 1 9.61 1.46 -25.84
C ILE A 1 10.66 1.03 -24.81
N GLU A 2 11.73 1.80 -24.67
CA GLU A 2 12.77 1.50 -23.69
C GLU A 2 12.31 2.05 -22.33
N ALA A 3 12.17 1.19 -21.34
CA ALA A 3 11.83 1.64 -19.99
C ALA A 3 13.07 2.31 -19.39
N PRO A 4 12.93 3.49 -18.74
CA PRO A 4 14.05 4.14 -18.10
C PRO A 4 14.70 3.19 -17.07
N PRO A 5 16.04 3.24 -16.92
CA PRO A 5 16.72 2.41 -15.93
C PRO A 5 16.21 2.74 -14.52
N ARG A 6 15.96 1.69 -13.72
CA ARG A 6 15.56 1.88 -12.32
C ARG A 6 16.75 2.32 -11.47
N SER A 7 16.50 3.21 -10.52
CA SER A 7 17.52 3.58 -9.53
C SER A 7 17.80 2.42 -8.57
N ARG A 8 18.98 2.43 -7.94
CA ARG A 8 19.32 1.46 -6.88
C ARG A 8 18.32 1.52 -5.72
N ASP A 9 17.88 2.72 -5.37
CA ASP A 9 16.87 2.92 -4.32
C ASP A 9 15.54 2.26 -4.69
N ALA A 10 15.12 2.35 -5.95
CA ALA A 10 13.94 1.63 -6.41
C ALA A 10 14.15 0.12 -6.26
N LEU A 11 15.30 -0.43 -6.70
CA LEU A 11 15.58 -1.86 -6.54
C LEU A 11 15.59 -2.32 -5.08
N ALA A 12 16.04 -1.49 -4.14
CA ALA A 12 15.96 -1.79 -2.72
C ALA A 12 14.51 -1.91 -2.24
N ALA A 13 13.62 -0.99 -2.66
CA ALA A 13 12.20 -1.08 -2.36
C ALA A 13 11.54 -2.34 -2.95
N PHE A 14 11.95 -2.77 -4.14
CA PHE A 14 11.49 -4.05 -4.72
C PHE A 14 11.94 -5.25 -3.88
N ALA A 15 13.22 -5.29 -3.49
CA ALA A 15 13.75 -6.38 -2.68
C ALA A 15 13.04 -6.48 -1.32
N GLU A 16 12.81 -5.34 -0.68
CA GLU A 16 12.08 -5.27 0.58
C GLU A 16 10.62 -5.72 0.39
N ALA A 17 9.90 -5.17 -0.59
CA ALA A 17 8.52 -5.56 -0.90
C ALA A 17 8.37 -7.07 -1.11
N LEU A 18 9.26 -7.66 -1.92
CA LEU A 18 9.23 -9.09 -2.22
C LEU A 18 9.51 -9.96 -0.98
N SER A 19 10.26 -9.44 -0.01
CA SER A 19 10.58 -10.15 1.23
C SER A 19 9.50 -10.03 2.30
N SER A 20 8.72 -8.94 2.28
CA SER A 20 7.76 -8.59 3.33
C SER A 20 6.29 -8.78 2.91
N MET A 21 6.03 -9.01 1.63
CA MET A 21 4.66 -9.09 1.11
C MET A 21 3.89 -10.29 1.66
N GLU A 22 2.59 -10.08 1.84
CA GLU A 22 1.63 -11.08 2.29
C GLU A 22 0.43 -11.07 1.35
N LEU A 23 -0.04 -12.26 0.95
CA LEU A 23 -1.19 -12.44 0.06
C LEU A 23 -2.31 -13.17 0.81
N GLU A 24 -3.49 -12.56 0.84
CA GLU A 24 -4.70 -13.12 1.46
C GLU A 24 -5.92 -12.73 0.62
N GLY A 25 -6.76 -13.70 0.23
CA GLY A 25 -8.01 -13.44 -0.49
C GLY A 25 -7.86 -12.64 -1.80
N GLY A 26 -6.73 -12.78 -2.51
CA GLY A 26 -6.44 -12.01 -3.72
C GLY A 26 -5.92 -10.58 -3.48
N VAL A 27 -5.71 -10.20 -2.22
CA VAL A 27 -5.12 -8.93 -1.81
C VAL A 27 -3.68 -9.14 -1.37
N LEU A 28 -2.75 -8.49 -2.04
CA LEU A 28 -1.33 -8.48 -1.71
C LEU A 28 -0.96 -7.18 -1.00
N LEU A 29 -0.51 -7.27 0.24
CA LEU A 29 -0.01 -6.15 1.03
C LEU A 29 1.51 -6.22 1.07
N ALA A 30 2.20 -5.14 0.73
CA ALA A 30 3.66 -5.07 0.70
C ALA A 30 4.14 -3.87 1.55
N PRO A 31 4.36 -4.07 2.86
CA PRO A 31 4.91 -3.05 3.71
C PRO A 31 6.41 -2.82 3.45
N LEU A 32 6.82 -1.55 3.46
CA LEU A 32 8.22 -1.12 3.37
C LEU A 32 8.57 -0.33 4.64
N LEU A 33 9.59 -0.76 5.37
CA LEU A 33 10.21 0.02 6.45
C LEU A 33 11.02 1.18 5.87
N HIS A 34 11.72 0.94 4.77
CA HIS A 34 12.59 1.94 4.16
C HIS A 34 12.00 2.45 2.85
N LEU A 35 11.29 3.57 2.94
CA LEU A 35 10.69 4.18 1.76
C LEU A 35 11.62 5.21 1.09
N PRO A 36 12.23 4.91 -0.07
CA PRO A 36 13.15 5.86 -0.71
C PRO A 36 12.42 7.06 -1.32
N ASN A 37 11.32 6.81 -2.06
CA ASN A 37 10.50 7.85 -2.68
C ASN A 37 9.11 7.31 -3.05
N ARG A 38 8.20 8.22 -3.46
CA ARG A 38 6.82 7.88 -3.82
C ARG A 38 6.73 7.04 -5.11
N ASP A 39 7.62 7.31 -6.05
CA ASP A 39 7.60 6.66 -7.36
C ASP A 39 7.95 5.17 -7.24
N ALA A 40 8.79 4.81 -6.27
CA ALA A 40 9.11 3.42 -5.95
C ALA A 40 7.87 2.62 -5.53
N LEU A 41 6.98 3.18 -4.69
CA LEU A 41 5.73 2.49 -4.32
C LEU A 41 4.86 2.19 -5.54
N ALA A 42 4.73 3.18 -6.44
CA ALA A 42 3.93 3.02 -7.65
C ALA A 42 4.50 1.91 -8.54
N GLN A 43 5.82 1.92 -8.76
CA GLN A 43 6.50 0.91 -9.56
C GLN A 43 6.41 -0.49 -8.97
N VAL A 44 6.56 -0.61 -7.65
CA VAL A 44 6.41 -1.90 -6.94
C VAL A 44 4.96 -2.38 -7.05
N ALA A 45 3.98 -1.50 -6.85
CA ALA A 45 2.57 -1.86 -6.91
C ALA A 45 2.17 -2.36 -8.32
N ASP A 46 2.63 -1.67 -9.37
CA ASP A 46 2.38 -2.07 -10.75
C ASP A 46 3.05 -3.42 -11.08
N PHE A 47 4.23 -3.69 -10.53
CA PHE A 47 4.93 -4.97 -10.72
C PHE A 47 4.22 -6.13 -10.01
N LEU A 48 3.85 -5.95 -8.74
CA LEU A 48 3.21 -7.00 -7.94
C LEU A 48 1.78 -7.30 -8.39
N LEU A 49 1.10 -6.38 -9.08
CA LEU A 49 -0.24 -6.62 -9.65
C LEU A 49 -0.23 -7.69 -10.75
N ALA A 50 0.93 -7.96 -11.34
CA ALA A 50 1.10 -9.00 -12.35
C ALA A 50 1.40 -10.39 -11.74
N THR A 51 1.29 -10.54 -10.41
CA THR A 51 1.43 -11.82 -9.72
C THR A 51 0.15 -12.67 -9.88
N GLU A 52 0.33 -13.98 -10.07
CA GLU A 52 -0.78 -14.93 -10.13
C GLU A 52 -1.60 -14.93 -8.84
N GLY A 53 -2.93 -14.95 -8.96
CA GLY A 53 -3.84 -14.94 -7.81
C GLY A 53 -3.93 -13.59 -7.09
N VAL A 54 -3.41 -12.50 -7.67
CA VAL A 54 -3.47 -11.15 -7.09
C VAL A 54 -4.41 -10.27 -7.91
N ASP A 55 -5.47 -9.79 -7.26
CA ASP A 55 -6.43 -8.85 -7.85
C ASP A 55 -6.21 -7.42 -7.36
N THR A 56 -5.69 -7.26 -6.15
CA THR A 56 -5.43 -5.97 -5.51
C THR A 56 -4.06 -5.95 -4.85
N VAL A 57 -3.32 -4.87 -5.02
CA VAL A 57 -2.03 -4.64 -4.37
C VAL A 57 -2.07 -3.34 -3.60
N VAL A 58 -1.52 -3.34 -2.38
CA VAL A 58 -1.19 -2.11 -1.65
C VAL A 58 0.25 -2.16 -1.18
N VAL A 59 1.06 -1.21 -1.66
CA VAL A 59 2.43 -0.99 -1.17
C VAL A 59 2.40 0.24 -0.29
N TYR A 60 3.01 0.19 0.89
CA TYR A 60 2.97 1.29 1.85
C TYR A 60 4.19 1.33 2.76
N GLY A 61 4.51 2.49 3.30
CA GLY A 61 5.60 2.65 4.25
C GLY A 61 5.62 4.00 4.96
N PRO A 62 6.28 4.11 6.13
CA PRO A 62 6.36 5.32 6.91
C PRO A 62 7.34 6.32 6.30
N ARG A 63 6.96 7.60 6.30
CA ARG A 63 7.80 8.74 5.89
C ARG A 63 7.27 10.03 6.51
N GLN A 64 8.12 10.72 7.28
CA GLN A 64 7.85 12.06 7.82
C GLN A 64 6.51 12.16 8.58
N GLY A 65 6.27 11.25 9.53
CA GLY A 65 5.05 11.25 10.36
C GLY A 65 3.78 10.80 9.65
N ARG A 66 3.91 10.18 8.48
CA ARG A 66 2.81 9.67 7.66
C ARG A 66 3.15 8.32 7.08
N VAL A 67 2.16 7.47 6.87
CA VAL A 67 2.27 6.32 5.97
C VAL A 67 1.89 6.76 4.57
N ILE A 68 2.79 6.52 3.63
CA ILE A 68 2.54 6.74 2.22
C ILE A 68 2.14 5.42 1.61
N LEU A 69 1.06 5.41 0.83
CA LEU A 69 0.58 4.20 0.15
C LEU A 69 0.33 4.43 -1.33
N SER A 70 0.54 3.38 -2.11
CA SER A 70 0.13 3.26 -3.52
C SER A 70 -0.61 1.94 -3.68
N ALA A 71 -1.82 2.01 -4.22
CA ALA A 71 -2.69 0.87 -4.39
C ALA A 71 -3.10 0.70 -5.86
N ARG A 72 -3.25 -0.56 -6.29
CA ARG A 72 -3.69 -0.95 -7.62
C ARG A 72 -4.69 -2.08 -7.52
N THR A 73 -5.66 -2.13 -8.41
CA THR A 73 -6.57 -3.26 -8.51
C THR A 73 -7.01 -3.53 -9.95
N ARG A 74 -7.22 -4.81 -10.26
CA ARG A 74 -7.91 -5.30 -11.46
C ARG A 74 -9.34 -5.72 -11.16
N ASN A 75 -9.74 -5.78 -9.89
CA ASN A 75 -11.11 -6.09 -9.49
C ASN A 75 -12.05 -4.96 -9.94
N SER A 76 -12.96 -5.25 -10.87
CA SER A 76 -13.93 -4.30 -11.42
C SER A 76 -14.97 -3.82 -10.41
N ASP A 77 -15.24 -4.66 -9.42
CA ASP A 77 -16.29 -4.46 -8.42
C ASP A 77 -15.81 -3.56 -7.27
N LEU A 78 -14.49 -3.49 -7.08
CA LEU A 78 -13.85 -2.60 -6.12
C LEU A 78 -13.59 -1.21 -6.72
N HIS A 79 -14.09 -0.14 -6.07
CA HIS A 79 -13.68 1.23 -6.38
C HIS A 79 -12.61 1.71 -5.40
N LEU A 80 -11.35 1.32 -5.64
CA LEU A 80 -10.23 1.48 -4.72
C LEU A 80 -10.07 2.91 -4.17
N GLY A 81 -10.12 3.93 -5.02
CA GLY A 81 -10.00 5.32 -4.60
C GLY A 81 -11.13 5.79 -3.67
N ARG A 82 -12.37 5.30 -3.86
CA ARG A 82 -13.51 5.63 -2.98
C ARG A 82 -13.43 4.84 -1.67
N THR A 83 -13.07 3.56 -1.74
CA THR A 83 -12.86 2.70 -0.56
C THR A 83 -11.83 3.33 0.38
N LEU A 84 -10.66 3.73 -0.16
CA LEU A 84 -9.62 4.38 0.63
C LEU A 84 -10.04 5.77 1.14
N ALA A 85 -10.72 6.58 0.31
CA ALA A 85 -11.20 7.90 0.75
C ALA A 85 -12.26 7.80 1.86
N GLY A 86 -13.08 6.74 1.85
CA GLY A 86 -14.05 6.46 2.92
C GLY A 86 -13.37 6.08 4.24
N ARG A 87 -12.28 5.30 4.19
CA ARG A 87 -11.54 4.88 5.40
C ARG A 87 -10.60 5.95 5.95
N PHE A 88 -10.02 6.77 5.09
CA PHE A 88 -9.04 7.81 5.42
C PHE A 88 -9.57 9.19 5.02
N PRO A 89 -10.42 9.82 5.87
CA PRO A 89 -11.07 11.08 5.56
C PRO A 89 -10.07 12.25 5.53
N GLU A 90 -10.59 13.45 5.23
CA GLU A 90 -9.80 14.70 5.11
C GLU A 90 -8.82 14.71 3.92
N GLY A 91 -9.12 13.94 2.87
CA GLY A 91 -8.27 13.86 1.68
C GLY A 91 -6.95 13.14 1.92
N GLN A 92 -6.85 12.34 2.99
CA GLN A 92 -5.66 11.54 3.28
C GLN A 92 -5.44 10.42 2.27
N ALA A 93 -6.50 9.88 1.67
CA ALA A 93 -6.39 8.94 0.55
C ALA A 93 -7.46 9.18 -0.50
N GLY A 94 -7.23 8.68 -1.70
CA GLY A 94 -8.17 8.80 -2.82
C GLY A 94 -7.60 8.26 -4.12
N GLY A 95 -8.32 8.52 -5.21
CA GLY A 95 -7.91 8.14 -6.56
C GLY A 95 -9.06 7.66 -7.43
N HIS A 96 -8.73 6.80 -8.38
CA HIS A 96 -9.65 6.21 -9.35
C HIS A 96 -10.08 4.80 -8.95
N ARG A 97 -10.87 4.15 -9.80
CA ARG A 97 -11.36 2.78 -9.57
C ARG A 97 -10.21 1.78 -9.41
N SER A 98 -9.26 1.77 -10.34
CA SER A 98 -8.16 0.79 -10.42
C SER A 98 -6.84 1.27 -9.81
N LEU A 99 -6.71 2.57 -9.52
CA LEU A 99 -5.46 3.19 -9.10
C LEU A 99 -5.73 4.23 -8.01
N ALA A 100 -5.06 4.10 -6.87
CA ALA A 100 -5.25 4.98 -5.74
C ALA A 100 -3.95 5.18 -4.94
N GLY A 101 -3.95 6.20 -4.08
CA GLY A 101 -2.83 6.51 -3.22
C GLY A 101 -3.24 7.31 -2.00
N GLY A 102 -2.31 7.50 -1.08
CA GLY A 102 -2.60 8.23 0.15
C GLY A 102 -1.38 8.63 0.97
N GLN A 103 -1.63 9.53 1.93
CA GLN A 103 -0.75 9.97 2.99
C GLN A 103 -1.54 9.97 4.29
N VAL A 104 -1.46 8.87 5.04
CA VAL A 104 -2.21 8.69 6.30
C VAL A 104 -1.34 9.14 7.46
N ARG A 105 -1.83 10.05 8.31
CA ARG A 105 -1.09 10.53 9.48
C ARG A 105 -0.94 9.42 10.52
N PHE A 106 0.20 9.37 11.21
CA PHE A 106 0.41 8.40 12.29
C PHE A 106 -0.65 8.51 13.38
N SER A 107 -1.06 9.74 13.72
CA SER A 107 -2.11 10.00 14.71
C SER A 107 -3.49 9.40 14.38
N GLY A 108 -3.71 8.94 13.15
CA GLY A 108 -4.91 8.21 12.76
C GLY A 108 -4.77 6.69 12.82
N LEU A 109 -3.59 6.18 13.22
CA LEU A 109 -3.24 4.76 13.27
C LEU A 109 -2.81 4.32 14.68
N VAL A 110 -2.13 5.19 15.44
CA VAL A 110 -1.58 4.90 16.77
C VAL A 110 -1.81 6.06 17.73
N GLU A 111 -1.95 5.76 19.02
CA GLU A 111 -2.39 6.71 20.07
C GLU A 111 -1.24 7.19 20.98
N HIS A 112 -0.13 7.66 20.38
CA HIS A 112 0.98 8.31 21.10
C HIS A 112 1.89 9.13 20.17
N ASP A 113 2.72 9.99 20.75
CA ASP A 113 3.42 11.06 20.02
C ASP A 113 4.66 10.62 19.21
N ALA A 114 5.21 9.45 19.50
CA ALA A 114 6.43 8.94 18.87
C ALA A 114 6.36 7.42 18.65
N PRO A 115 5.54 6.96 17.69
CA PRO A 115 5.46 5.55 17.34
C PRO A 115 6.67 5.08 16.54
N GLU A 116 7.08 3.84 16.81
CA GLU A 116 8.13 3.19 16.03
C GLU A 116 7.61 2.84 14.62
N PRO A 117 8.44 2.90 13.57
CA PRO A 117 8.01 2.60 12.21
C PRO A 117 7.30 1.25 12.04
N GLU A 118 7.78 0.21 12.73
CA GLU A 118 7.22 -1.13 12.71
C GLU A 118 5.80 -1.20 13.30
N GLU A 119 5.55 -0.43 14.38
CA GLU A 119 4.25 -0.34 15.00
C GLU A 119 3.24 0.32 14.06
N VAL A 120 3.62 1.43 13.43
CA VAL A 120 2.77 2.12 12.46
C VAL A 120 2.47 1.24 11.25
N ILE A 121 3.48 0.52 10.74
CA ILE A 121 3.29 -0.43 9.65
C ILE A 121 2.30 -1.51 10.06
N SER A 122 2.47 -2.10 11.24
CA SER A 122 1.58 -3.15 11.75
C SER A 122 0.14 -2.65 11.86
N ALA A 123 -0.06 -1.46 12.43
CA ALA A 123 -1.37 -0.81 12.51
C ALA A 123 -1.98 -0.56 11.11
N MET A 124 -1.18 -0.07 10.16
CA MET A 124 -1.63 0.12 8.78
C MET A 124 -2.00 -1.21 8.11
N THR A 125 -1.20 -2.26 8.29
CA THR A 125 -1.46 -3.60 7.75
C THR A 125 -2.83 -4.09 8.21
N LEU A 126 -3.12 -4.02 9.51
CA LEU A 126 -4.41 -4.42 10.07
C LEU A 126 -5.57 -3.63 9.46
N VAL A 127 -5.43 -2.31 9.36
CA VAL A 127 -6.46 -1.45 8.75
C VAL A 127 -6.70 -1.80 7.29
N LEU A 128 -5.64 -2.07 6.51
CA LEU A 128 -5.77 -2.42 5.10
C LEU A 128 -6.35 -3.83 4.89
N ARG A 129 -5.99 -4.79 5.74
CA ARG A 129 -6.57 -6.13 5.74
C ARG A 129 -8.07 -6.09 6.01
N ASP A 130 -8.49 -5.40 7.07
CA ASP A 130 -9.91 -5.21 7.40
C ASP A 130 -10.69 -4.53 6.25
N LEU A 131 -10.07 -3.51 5.64
CA LEU A 131 -10.71 -2.73 4.59
C LEU A 131 -10.85 -3.48 3.25
N LEU A 132 -9.85 -4.28 2.88
CA LEU A 132 -9.71 -4.84 1.52
C LEU A 132 -9.80 -6.36 1.46
N GLY A 133 -9.40 -7.04 2.54
CA GLY A 133 -9.39 -8.50 2.64
C GLY A 133 -10.72 -9.11 3.08
N GLY A 134 -11.82 -8.35 3.00
CA GLY A 134 -13.14 -8.75 3.50
C GLY A 134 -13.49 -10.22 3.21
N GLU A 135 -13.87 -10.92 4.29
CA GLU A 135 -14.36 -12.30 4.41
C GLU A 135 -14.38 -13.10 3.10
N GLY A 136 -13.23 -13.69 2.79
CA GLY A 136 -13.20 -14.87 1.93
C GLY A 136 -13.89 -16.03 2.64
N ASP A 137 -15.03 -16.43 2.08
CA ASP A 137 -15.74 -17.69 2.28
C ASP A 137 -16.58 -17.83 3.58
N GLU A 138 -17.88 -17.54 3.48
CA GLU A 138 -18.94 -18.46 3.95
C GLU A 138 -19.71 -19.04 2.74
#